data_AF-W6KX31-F1
#
_entry.id   AF-W6KX31-F1
#
_cell.length_a   1.000
_cell.length_b   1.000
_cell.length_c   1.000
_cell.angle_alpha   90.00
_cell.angle_beta   90.00
_cell.angle_gamma   90.00
#
_symmetry.space_group_name_H-M   'P 1'
#
loop_
_entity.id
_entity.type
_entity.pdbx_description
1 polymer ?
#
loop_
_entity_poly.entity_id
_entity_poly.type
_entity_poly.pdbx_seq_one_letter_code
_entity_poly.pdbx_strand_id
1 'polypeptide(L)'
;MDFIELGLNLAVLVHHLFHKHLNDPRKAFYELTLRTGSACTEQDLQLAQNVCELTKTVWYQDMTARFRSMLDFVRDKNKETIQEMRDLINELYPRGCATSEFANVVETCTALIPYTIHSEKISRFMDEQSDTLHSDRIYELSAEELTQRIVNDLLVNSMIPPLWWREDHAISGGAVGTIKVTKVALRLSPLEIVIQYTRSPWAVRVRKIHLGSVLSLGGPTAHIARRLARSHGSLLGEKVFQRLLIKLQHLATQSECIQEKPEGVISGVTEALDMLESVPPALPANMEVTDTLGTDILMKGKPQKADLGLLYRDPTKALEDVDLNDADELTTKEFKEFMNKDFQKVAIKPGDPGYIYDKRVNVNPTKDSAWDDLDSN
;
A
#
# COMPACT_ATOMS: atom_id res chain seq x y z
N MET A 1 2.56 24.73 18.27
CA MET A 1 3.76 23.92 18.52
C MET A 1 3.69 22.79 17.53
N ASP A 2 4.60 22.78 16.56
CA ASP A 2 4.42 22.01 15.34
C ASP A 2 5.28 20.75 15.36
N PHE A 3 4.67 19.60 15.11
CA PHE A 3 5.38 18.33 14.89
C PHE A 3 6.03 18.28 13.50
N ILE A 4 6.18 19.44 12.84
CA ILE A 4 6.81 19.60 11.51
C ILE A 4 8.20 18.99 11.51
N GLU A 5 8.93 19.04 12.63
CA GLU A 5 10.25 18.41 12.77
C GLU A 5 10.25 16.89 12.53
N LEU A 6 9.10 16.21 12.66
CA LEU A 6 8.94 14.77 12.39
C LEU A 6 8.22 14.49 11.05
N GLY A 7 8.01 15.54 10.26
CA GLY A 7 7.32 15.50 8.98
C GLY A 7 5.81 15.68 9.08
N LEU A 8 5.26 16.34 8.05
CA LEU A 8 3.84 16.71 7.94
C LEU A 8 2.88 15.54 8.17
N ASN A 9 3.17 14.37 7.59
CA ASN A 9 2.27 13.22 7.69
C ASN A 9 2.11 12.70 9.12
N LEU A 10 3.18 12.72 9.93
CA LEU A 10 3.09 12.33 11.33
C LEU A 10 2.38 13.41 12.15
N ALA A 11 2.67 14.69 11.89
CA ALA A 11 1.98 15.81 12.52
C ALA A 11 0.46 15.73 12.30
N VAL A 12 0.03 15.53 11.05
CA VAL A 12 -1.38 15.36 10.69
C VAL A 12 -2.00 14.16 11.43
N LEU A 13 -1.28 13.03 11.53
CA LEU A 13 -1.75 11.87 12.28
C LEU A 13 -1.94 12.18 13.77
N VAL A 14 -0.98 12.85 14.41
CA VAL A 14 -1.06 13.23 15.83
C VAL A 14 -2.28 14.11 16.07
N HIS A 15 -2.41 15.21 15.32
CA HIS A 15 -3.53 16.13 15.46
C HIS A 15 -4.87 15.45 15.19
N HIS A 16 -4.94 14.62 14.15
CA HIS A 16 -6.16 13.86 13.83
C HIS A 16 -6.58 12.92 14.97
N LEU A 17 -5.65 12.19 15.59
CA LEU A 17 -5.96 11.25 16.66
C LEU A 17 -6.41 11.96 17.94
N PHE A 18 -5.74 13.04 18.33
CA PHE A 18 -6.12 13.82 19.52
C PHE A 18 -7.44 14.57 19.31
N HIS A 19 -7.72 15.03 18.09
CA HIS A 19 -9.02 15.60 17.75
C HIS A 19 -10.14 14.53 17.71
N LYS A 20 -9.86 13.35 17.18
CA LYS A 20 -10.83 12.25 17.17
C LYS A 20 -11.20 11.75 18.57
N HIS A 21 -10.25 11.80 19.50
CA HIS A 21 -10.41 11.32 20.87
C HIS A 21 -10.31 12.46 21.89
N LEU A 22 -10.94 13.60 21.63
CA LEU A 22 -10.94 14.78 22.52
C LEU A 22 -11.30 14.46 23.97
N ASN A 23 -12.25 13.54 24.18
CA ASN A 23 -12.73 13.15 25.51
C ASN A 23 -11.84 12.11 26.20
N ASP A 24 -10.86 11.52 25.49
CA ASP A 24 -9.98 10.49 26.03
C ASP A 24 -8.59 10.55 25.35
N PRO A 25 -7.71 11.47 25.80
CA PRO A 25 -6.36 11.63 25.26
C PRO A 25 -5.52 10.36 25.37
N ARG A 26 -5.78 9.53 26.39
CA ARG A 26 -5.10 8.24 26.56
C ARG A 26 -5.41 7.33 25.38
N LYS A 27 -6.66 7.25 24.92
CA LYS A 27 -7.02 6.51 23.69
C LYS A 27 -6.32 7.07 22.45
N ALA A 28 -6.19 8.40 22.33
CA ALA A 28 -5.44 9.02 21.24
C ALA A 28 -3.99 8.53 21.22
N PHE A 29 -3.33 8.58 22.38
CA PHE A 29 -1.95 8.17 22.53
C PHE A 29 -1.75 6.66 22.34
N TYR A 30 -2.70 5.84 22.79
CA TYR A 30 -2.69 4.39 22.52
C TYR A 30 -2.75 4.09 21.02
N GLU A 31 -3.63 4.76 20.27
CA GLU A 31 -3.72 4.60 18.82
C GLU A 31 -2.48 5.14 18.11
N LEU A 32 -1.91 6.24 18.60
CA LEU A 32 -0.70 6.83 18.05
C LEU A 32 0.47 5.85 18.15
N THR A 33 0.77 5.40 19.36
CA THR A 33 1.87 4.47 19.61
C THR A 33 1.64 3.11 18.94
N LEU A 34 0.38 2.68 18.78
CA LEU A 34 0.05 1.47 18.01
C LEU A 34 0.35 1.64 16.51
N ARG A 35 0.08 2.82 15.94
CA ARG A 35 0.31 3.09 14.51
C ARG A 35 1.77 3.41 14.17
N THR A 36 2.54 3.89 15.14
CA THR A 36 3.99 4.14 15.00
C THR A 36 4.86 2.95 15.40
N GLY A 37 4.26 1.91 16.01
CA GLY A 37 5.00 0.71 16.44
C GLY A 37 5.88 0.92 17.67
N SER A 38 5.74 2.05 18.37
CA SER A 38 6.58 2.38 19.54
C SER A 38 6.13 1.65 20.80
N ALA A 39 6.94 1.71 21.86
CA ALA A 39 6.49 1.38 23.20
C ALA A 39 5.37 2.33 23.68
N CYS A 40 4.52 1.85 24.58
CA CYS A 40 3.57 2.70 25.32
C CYS A 40 3.83 2.49 26.81
N THR A 41 4.48 3.46 27.45
CA THR A 41 4.75 3.43 28.89
C THR A 41 3.62 4.08 29.67
N GLU A 42 3.44 3.68 30.94
CA GLU A 42 2.44 4.32 31.82
C GLU A 42 2.79 5.79 32.10
N GLN A 43 4.09 6.10 32.16
CA GLN A 43 4.58 7.47 32.32
C GLN A 43 4.19 8.34 31.12
N ASP A 44 4.33 7.84 29.88
CA ASP A 44 3.90 8.57 28.69
C ASP A 44 2.39 8.77 28.66
N LEU A 45 1.60 7.81 29.13
CA LEU A 45 0.14 7.94 29.23
C LEU A 45 -0.31 9.01 30.22
N GLN A 46 0.47 9.25 31.26
CA GLN A 46 0.23 10.34 32.21
C GLN A 46 0.58 11.70 31.59
N LEU A 47 1.65 11.77 30.80
CA LEU A 47 2.11 13.00 30.15
C LEU A 47 1.30 13.35 28.89
N ALA A 48 0.76 12.37 28.15
CA ALA A 48 0.07 12.58 26.89
C ALA A 48 -1.40 13.04 27.08
N GLN A 49 -1.64 14.09 27.88
CA GLN A 49 -2.99 14.65 28.05
C GLN A 49 -3.36 15.60 26.91
N ASN A 50 -2.38 16.22 26.26
CA ASN A 50 -2.60 17.06 25.09
C ASN A 50 -1.43 16.95 24.10
N VAL A 51 -1.65 17.50 22.91
CA VAL A 51 -0.68 17.46 21.80
C VAL A 51 0.63 18.15 22.19
N CYS A 52 0.60 19.27 22.90
CA CYS A 52 1.81 20.01 23.29
C CYS A 52 2.71 19.23 24.25
N GLU A 53 2.13 18.40 25.12
CA GLU A 53 2.87 17.61 26.12
C GLU A 53 3.55 16.37 25.53
N LEU A 54 3.20 15.96 24.30
CA LEU A 54 3.85 14.82 23.64
C LEU A 54 5.36 15.00 23.51
N THR A 55 5.84 16.23 23.35
CA THR A 55 7.29 16.54 23.27
C THR A 55 8.08 16.07 24.49
N LYS A 56 7.42 15.89 25.64
CA LYS A 56 8.01 15.41 26.89
C LYS A 56 8.02 13.89 27.03
N THR A 57 7.37 13.17 26.11
CA THR A 57 7.23 11.71 26.16
C THR A 57 8.45 11.00 25.60
N VAL A 58 8.69 9.77 26.06
CA VAL A 58 9.69 8.86 25.49
C VAL A 58 9.34 8.54 24.03
N TRP A 59 8.04 8.46 23.70
CA TRP A 59 7.57 8.31 22.32
C TRP A 59 8.11 9.40 21.39
N TYR A 60 8.10 10.67 21.80
CA TYR A 60 8.61 11.76 20.95
C TYR A 60 10.12 11.65 20.75
N GLN A 61 10.86 11.30 21.80
CA GLN A 61 12.31 11.09 21.73
C GLN A 61 12.65 9.93 20.79
N ASP A 62 11.93 8.81 20.89
CA ASP A 62 12.02 7.65 19.99
C ASP A 62 11.73 8.04 18.54
N MET A 63 10.59 8.72 18.28
CA MET A 63 10.26 9.19 16.92
C MET A 63 11.32 10.12 16.36
N THR A 64 11.85 11.04 17.18
CA THR A 64 12.89 11.98 16.73
C THR A 64 14.17 11.23 16.36
N ALA A 65 14.58 10.25 17.15
CA ALA A 65 15.74 9.42 16.86
C ALA A 65 15.54 8.59 15.58
N ARG A 66 14.38 7.96 15.42
CA ARG A 66 14.03 7.19 14.22
C ARG A 66 13.94 8.08 12.98
N PHE A 67 13.41 9.30 13.11
CA PHE A 67 13.35 10.27 12.01
C PHE A 67 14.75 10.67 11.56
N ARG A 68 15.66 11.00 12.49
CA ARG A 68 17.05 11.31 12.15
C ARG A 68 17.75 10.16 11.44
N SER A 69 17.62 8.94 11.96
CA SER A 69 18.19 7.75 11.32
C SER A 69 17.63 7.50 9.93
N MET A 70 16.35 7.78 9.71
CA MET A 70 15.72 7.68 8.39
C MET A 70 16.23 8.77 7.44
N LEU A 71 16.43 10.00 7.91
CA LEU A 71 17.05 11.07 7.13
C LEU A 71 18.47 10.70 6.71
N ASP A 72 19.26 10.16 7.64
CA ASP A 72 20.63 9.71 7.35
C ASP A 72 20.62 8.57 6.32
N PHE A 73 19.73 7.59 6.48
CA PHE A 73 19.52 6.52 5.50
C PHE A 73 19.13 7.05 4.11
N VAL A 74 18.20 8.00 4.03
CA VAL A 74 17.79 8.62 2.75
C VAL A 74 18.95 9.38 2.12
N ARG A 75 19.74 10.10 2.91
CA ARG A 75 20.92 10.83 2.43
C ARG A 75 22.00 9.90 1.92
N ASP A 76 22.28 8.82 2.64
CA ASP A 76 23.30 7.85 2.26
C ASP A 76 22.89 7.09 1.00
N LYS A 77 21.63 6.65 0.93
CA LYS A 77 21.09 5.92 -0.22
C LYS A 77 21.06 6.76 -1.51
N ASN A 78 20.85 8.07 -1.39
CA ASN A 78 20.72 8.98 -2.54
C ASN A 78 21.91 9.96 -2.65
N LYS A 79 23.07 9.60 -2.11
CA LYS A 79 24.23 10.49 -2.00
C LYS A 79 24.68 11.04 -3.35
N GLU A 80 24.66 10.23 -4.40
CA GLU A 80 25.06 10.62 -5.75
C GLU A 80 24.14 11.70 -6.31
N THR A 81 22.82 11.47 -6.31
CA THR A 81 21.82 12.45 -6.76
C THR A 81 21.85 13.74 -5.95
N ILE A 82 22.06 13.62 -4.63
CA ILE A 82 22.22 14.78 -3.76
C ILE A 82 23.47 15.58 -4.15
N GLN A 83 24.58 14.90 -4.45
CA GLN A 83 25.83 15.56 -4.84
C GLN A 83 25.71 16.22 -6.22
N GLU A 84 25.14 15.53 -7.21
CA GLU A 84 24.87 16.09 -8.55
C GLU A 84 24.05 17.37 -8.45
N MET A 85 23.04 17.39 -7.59
CA MET A 85 22.22 18.58 -7.39
C MET A 85 22.99 19.73 -6.72
N ARG A 86 23.88 19.44 -5.77
CA ARG A 86 24.75 20.47 -5.18
C ARG A 86 25.68 21.07 -6.22
N ASP A 87 26.29 20.21 -7.04
CA ASP A 87 27.23 20.63 -8.08
C ASP A 87 26.50 21.49 -9.12
N LEU A 88 25.31 21.07 -9.56
CA LEU A 88 24.45 21.84 -10.47
C LEU A 88 24.12 23.23 -9.92
N ILE A 89 23.70 23.35 -8.66
CA ILE A 89 23.37 24.64 -8.05
C ILE A 89 24.60 25.54 -7.99
N ASN A 90 25.76 25.00 -7.60
CA ASN A 90 27.00 25.76 -7.52
C ASN A 90 27.53 26.19 -8.90
N GLU A 91 27.28 25.42 -9.95
CA GLU A 91 27.65 25.78 -11.33
C GLU A 91 26.72 26.86 -11.91
N LEU A 92 25.41 26.72 -11.71
CA LEU A 92 24.42 27.66 -12.27
C LEU A 92 24.33 28.96 -11.47
N TYR A 93 24.48 28.89 -10.14
CA TYR A 93 24.29 30.01 -9.22
C TYR A 93 25.46 30.17 -8.23
N PRO A 94 26.71 30.35 -8.71
CA PRO A 94 27.91 30.38 -7.84
C PRO A 94 27.93 31.55 -6.84
N ARG A 95 27.13 32.59 -7.09
CA ARG A 95 26.97 33.75 -6.18
C ARG A 95 25.66 33.71 -5.40
N GLY A 96 24.84 32.68 -5.60
CA GLY A 96 23.47 32.63 -5.10
C GLY A 96 22.48 33.34 -6.03
N CYS A 97 21.34 33.78 -5.49
CA CYS A 97 20.26 34.41 -6.25
C CYS A 97 19.49 35.46 -5.42
N ALA A 98 18.79 36.37 -6.10
CA ALA A 98 17.83 37.25 -5.45
C ALA A 98 16.53 36.50 -5.14
N THR A 99 15.81 36.90 -4.10
CA THR A 99 14.51 36.27 -3.72
C THR A 99 13.49 36.32 -4.86
N SER A 100 13.54 37.34 -5.73
CA SER A 100 12.70 37.46 -6.92
C SER A 100 12.96 36.38 -7.98
N GLU A 101 14.17 35.81 -7.98
CA GLU A 101 14.60 34.78 -8.94
C GLU A 101 14.40 33.37 -8.38
N PHE A 102 14.20 33.23 -7.07
CA PHE A 102 14.17 31.95 -6.36
C PHE A 102 13.22 30.92 -7.00
N ALA A 103 12.01 31.32 -7.38
CA ALA A 103 11.06 30.42 -8.05
C ALA A 103 11.61 29.84 -9.36
N ASN A 104 12.23 30.69 -10.19
CA ASN A 104 12.85 30.26 -11.45
C ASN A 104 14.05 29.33 -11.21
N VAL A 105 14.83 29.59 -10.15
CA VAL A 105 15.94 28.70 -9.75
C VAL A 105 15.39 27.33 -9.38
N VAL A 106 14.37 27.26 -8.52
CA VAL A 106 13.77 26.00 -8.08
C VAL A 106 13.22 25.22 -9.28
N GLU A 107 12.48 25.87 -10.18
CA GLU A 107 11.96 25.22 -11.38
C GLU A 107 13.08 24.71 -12.29
N THR A 108 14.13 25.51 -12.52
CA THR A 108 15.27 25.11 -13.35
C THR A 108 16.00 23.92 -12.76
N CYS A 109 16.34 23.98 -11.47
CA CYS A 109 17.09 22.91 -10.84
C CYS A 109 16.25 21.63 -10.71
N THR A 110 14.95 21.73 -10.42
CA THR A 110 14.07 20.54 -10.38
C THR A 110 13.82 19.93 -11.75
N ALA A 111 13.84 20.70 -12.83
CA ALA A 111 13.74 20.19 -14.20
C ALA A 111 15.00 19.44 -14.67
N LEU A 112 16.16 19.74 -14.08
CA LEU A 112 17.46 19.16 -14.45
C LEU A 112 17.86 17.95 -13.60
N ILE A 113 17.16 17.70 -12.49
CA ILE A 113 17.41 16.53 -11.63
C ILE A 113 16.85 15.25 -12.30
N PRO A 114 17.59 14.11 -12.27
CA PRO A 114 17.10 12.82 -12.76
C PRO A 114 15.96 12.20 -11.94
N TYR A 115 15.64 12.78 -10.78
CA TYR A 115 14.57 12.37 -9.88
C TYR A 115 13.32 13.25 -10.03
N THR A 116 12.16 12.62 -10.25
CA THR A 116 10.89 13.35 -10.42
C THR A 116 10.30 13.76 -9.07
N ILE A 117 10.25 15.06 -8.82
CA ILE A 117 9.50 15.64 -7.69
C ILE A 117 8.09 16.01 -8.18
N HIS A 118 7.06 15.62 -7.43
CA HIS A 118 5.68 15.99 -7.76
C HIS A 118 5.50 17.51 -7.74
N SER A 119 4.86 18.07 -8.78
CA SER A 119 4.64 19.52 -8.92
C SER A 119 3.95 20.15 -7.71
N GLU A 120 2.99 19.45 -7.08
CA GLU A 120 2.32 19.93 -5.86
C GLU A 120 3.30 20.15 -4.69
N LYS A 121 4.35 19.32 -4.57
CA LYS A 121 5.39 19.51 -3.55
C LYS A 121 6.26 20.72 -3.87
N ILE A 122 6.56 20.96 -5.14
CA ILE A 122 7.36 22.11 -5.59
C ILE A 122 6.59 23.41 -5.33
N SER A 123 5.32 23.49 -5.74
CA SER A 123 4.49 24.67 -5.51
C SER A 123 4.35 24.99 -4.03
N ARG A 124 4.03 23.99 -3.20
CA ARG A 124 3.93 24.19 -1.75
C ARG A 124 5.24 24.66 -1.14
N PHE A 125 6.37 24.08 -1.56
CA PHE A 125 7.69 24.53 -1.12
C PHE A 125 7.95 25.98 -1.52
N MET A 126 7.66 26.38 -2.75
CA MET A 126 7.84 27.77 -3.18
C MET A 126 6.99 28.75 -2.35
N ASP A 127 5.74 28.40 -2.07
CA ASP A 127 4.85 29.21 -1.24
C ASP A 127 5.40 29.35 0.20
N GLU A 128 5.76 28.24 0.84
CA GLU A 128 6.32 28.20 2.20
C GLU A 128 7.65 28.99 2.30
N GLN A 129 8.51 28.85 1.29
CA GLN A 129 9.79 29.56 1.26
C GLN A 129 9.61 31.05 0.97
N SER A 130 8.69 31.43 0.09
CA SER A 130 8.36 32.83 -0.18
C SER A 130 7.87 33.52 1.11
N ASP A 131 6.95 32.89 1.84
CA ASP A 131 6.44 33.41 3.11
C ASP A 131 7.55 33.55 4.17
N THR A 132 8.44 32.55 4.23
CA THR A 132 9.59 32.55 5.17
C THR A 132 10.58 33.66 4.83
N LEU A 133 10.99 33.78 3.58
CA LEU A 133 11.96 34.79 3.12
C LEU A 133 11.41 36.21 3.27
N HIS A 134 10.11 36.41 3.02
CA HIS A 134 9.44 37.68 3.24
C HIS A 134 9.36 38.02 4.74
N SER A 135 9.02 37.05 5.59
CA SER A 135 8.94 37.23 7.05
C SER A 135 10.29 37.58 7.66
N ASP A 136 11.35 36.92 7.19
CA ASP A 136 12.73 37.12 7.67
C ASP A 136 13.44 38.32 7.01
N ARG A 137 12.78 38.98 6.03
CA ARG A 137 13.32 40.11 5.24
C ARG A 137 14.63 39.77 4.53
N ILE A 138 14.70 38.55 3.97
CA ILE A 138 15.84 38.07 3.19
C ILE A 138 15.58 38.39 1.72
N TYR A 139 16.46 39.20 1.12
CA TYR A 139 16.34 39.67 -0.27
C TYR A 139 17.33 39.01 -1.23
N GLU A 140 18.39 38.42 -0.68
CA GLU A 140 19.43 37.69 -1.41
C GLU A 140 19.76 36.41 -0.64
N LEU A 141 19.96 35.32 -1.39
CA LEU A 141 20.34 34.02 -0.88
C LEU A 141 21.72 33.68 -1.42
N SER A 142 22.65 33.28 -0.55
CA SER A 142 23.94 32.74 -0.96
C SER A 142 23.79 31.37 -1.64
N ALA A 143 24.84 30.95 -2.37
CA ALA A 143 24.87 29.62 -3.00
C ALA A 143 24.71 28.49 -1.96
N GLU A 144 25.27 28.67 -0.76
CA GLU A 144 25.16 27.69 0.34
C GLU A 144 23.74 27.60 0.90
N GLU A 145 23.09 28.74 1.14
CA GLU A 145 21.68 28.78 1.59
C GLU A 145 20.72 28.23 0.53
N LEU A 146 20.97 28.55 -0.74
CA LEU A 146 20.21 28.05 -1.86
C LEU A 146 20.34 26.53 -1.97
N THR A 147 21.57 26.02 -1.88
CA THR A 147 21.86 24.59 -1.85
C THR A 147 21.17 23.92 -0.67
N GLN A 148 21.27 24.50 0.53
CA GLN A 148 20.64 23.95 1.72
C GLN A 148 19.12 23.83 1.54
N ARG A 149 18.44 24.90 1.08
CA ARG A 149 16.98 24.91 0.89
C ARG A 149 16.54 23.94 -0.20
N ILE A 150 17.16 23.95 -1.37
CA ILE A 150 16.73 23.10 -2.48
C ILE A 150 17.10 21.63 -2.22
N VAL A 151 18.30 21.34 -1.71
CA VAL A 151 18.75 19.96 -1.51
C VAL A 151 18.13 19.34 -0.26
N ASN A 152 18.21 20.00 0.90
CA ASN A 152 17.68 19.41 2.13
C ASN A 152 16.18 19.62 2.28
N ASP A 153 15.67 20.83 2.03
CA ASP A 153 14.28 21.15 2.36
C ASP A 153 13.30 20.73 1.25
N LEU A 154 13.75 20.66 -0.01
CA LEU A 154 12.94 20.17 -1.12
C LEU A 154 13.30 18.72 -1.53
N LEU A 155 14.53 18.48 -1.99
CA LEU A 155 14.91 17.19 -2.58
C LEU A 155 14.86 16.04 -1.54
N VAL A 156 15.60 16.15 -0.43
CA VAL A 156 15.62 15.10 0.61
C VAL A 156 14.23 14.89 1.20
N ASN A 157 13.50 15.96 1.53
CA ASN A 157 12.12 15.86 2.03
C ASN A 157 11.16 15.22 1.02
N SER A 158 11.38 15.41 -0.29
CA SER A 158 10.56 14.78 -1.31
C SER A 158 10.73 13.26 -1.36
N MET A 159 11.90 12.76 -0.96
CA MET A 159 12.28 11.34 -0.92
C MET A 159 11.79 10.62 0.35
N ILE A 160 11.34 11.35 1.38
CA ILE A 160 10.83 10.75 2.62
C ILE A 160 9.50 10.02 2.35
N PRO A 161 9.40 8.72 2.69
CA PRO A 161 8.15 7.98 2.55
C PRO A 161 7.01 8.58 3.41
N PRO A 162 5.75 8.62 2.93
CA PRO A 162 4.64 9.18 3.70
C PRO A 162 4.35 8.51 5.06
N LEU A 163 4.78 7.26 5.22
CA LEU A 163 4.65 6.47 6.45
C LEU A 163 6.02 6.01 6.94
N TRP A 164 7.04 6.88 6.87
CA TRP A 164 8.44 6.59 7.20
C TRP A 164 8.61 5.87 8.54
N TRP A 165 7.76 6.15 9.53
CA TRP A 165 7.78 5.52 10.86
C TRP A 165 7.34 4.04 10.88
N ARG A 166 7.03 3.43 9.73
CA ARG A 166 6.77 2.00 9.61
C ARG A 166 7.99 1.19 9.22
N GLU A 167 8.98 1.83 8.62
CA GLU A 167 10.19 1.19 8.17
C GLU A 167 11.26 1.31 9.28
N ASP A 168 11.85 0.19 9.66
CA ASP A 168 12.95 0.19 10.63
C ASP A 168 14.25 0.55 9.91
N HIS A 169 14.49 1.86 9.79
CA HIS A 169 15.73 2.40 9.24
C HIS A 169 16.86 2.50 10.27
N ALA A 170 16.57 2.23 11.55
CA ALA A 170 17.50 2.38 12.66
C ALA A 170 17.78 1.02 13.35
N ILE A 171 19.02 0.55 13.17
CA ILE A 171 19.80 -0.36 14.03
C ILE A 171 19.22 -1.78 14.23
N SER A 172 20.04 -2.75 13.83
CA SER A 172 20.02 -4.18 14.15
C SER A 172 20.16 -4.48 15.65
N GLY A 173 19.32 -3.88 16.49
CA GLY A 173 19.44 -3.90 17.94
C GLY A 173 18.07 -3.96 18.61
N GLY A 174 17.48 -5.15 18.63
CA GLY A 174 16.65 -5.62 19.75
C GLY A 174 15.45 -4.77 20.16
N ALA A 175 14.31 -5.06 19.52
CA ALA A 175 12.97 -5.14 20.10
C ALA A 175 12.55 -4.08 21.14
N VAL A 176 11.69 -3.14 20.77
CA VAL A 176 10.83 -2.47 21.77
C VAL A 176 9.43 -2.17 21.22
N GLY A 177 8.52 -3.13 21.45
CA GLY A 177 7.08 -2.95 21.23
C GLY A 177 6.46 -3.91 20.22
N THR A 178 6.98 -5.13 20.06
CA THR A 178 6.49 -6.12 19.07
C THR A 178 5.02 -6.43 19.31
N ILE A 179 4.15 -5.76 18.56
CA ILE A 179 2.72 -6.07 18.52
C ILE A 179 2.62 -7.44 17.88
N LYS A 180 2.25 -8.45 18.67
CA LYS A 180 2.06 -9.81 18.17
C LYS A 180 0.58 -10.06 18.00
N VAL A 181 0.14 -10.18 16.75
CA VAL A 181 -1.22 -10.65 16.47
C VAL A 181 -1.31 -12.11 16.88
N THR A 182 -2.23 -12.42 17.78
CA THR A 182 -2.43 -13.78 18.31
C THR A 182 -3.56 -14.49 17.59
N LYS A 183 -4.62 -13.77 17.22
CA LYS A 183 -5.80 -14.35 16.56
C LYS A 183 -6.49 -13.32 15.68
N VAL A 184 -6.99 -13.77 14.54
CA VAL A 184 -7.88 -12.98 13.67
C VAL A 184 -9.16 -13.79 13.46
N ALA A 185 -10.30 -13.12 13.59
CA ALA A 185 -11.61 -13.71 13.45
C ALA A 185 -12.53 -12.82 12.61
N LEU A 186 -13.48 -13.45 11.94
CA LEU A 186 -14.51 -12.80 11.13
C LEU A 186 -15.86 -13.00 11.82
N ARG A 187 -16.66 -11.94 11.90
CA ARG A 187 -18.03 -11.99 12.41
C ARG A 187 -18.98 -11.53 11.31
N LEU A 188 -20.07 -12.27 11.13
CA LEU A 188 -21.07 -11.99 10.09
C LEU A 188 -22.19 -11.06 10.57
N SER A 189 -22.56 -11.13 11.85
CA SER A 189 -23.59 -10.27 12.43
C SER A 189 -23.12 -9.63 13.75
N PRO A 190 -22.79 -8.32 13.76
CA PRO A 190 -22.56 -7.47 12.59
C PRO A 190 -21.28 -7.84 11.83
N LEU A 191 -21.17 -7.42 10.56
CA LEU A 191 -19.97 -7.63 9.73
C LEU A 191 -18.75 -6.97 10.38
N GLU A 192 -17.83 -7.77 10.92
CA GLU A 192 -16.64 -7.31 11.61
C GLU A 192 -15.40 -8.17 11.34
N ILE A 193 -14.24 -7.50 11.33
CA ILE A 193 -12.95 -8.17 11.52
C ILE A 193 -12.52 -7.94 12.98
N VAL A 194 -12.26 -9.02 13.69
CA VAL A 194 -11.82 -9.02 15.09
C VAL A 194 -10.36 -9.45 15.15
N ILE A 195 -9.48 -8.57 15.62
CA ILE A 195 -8.04 -8.81 15.72
C ILE A 195 -7.65 -8.82 17.19
N GLN A 196 -7.14 -9.96 17.64
CA GLN A 196 -6.57 -10.12 18.96
C GLN A 196 -5.05 -9.98 18.87
N TYR A 197 -4.47 -9.15 19.73
CA TYR A 197 -3.03 -8.90 19.73
C TYR A 197 -2.50 -8.67 21.14
N THR A 198 -1.22 -8.98 21.35
CA THR A 198 -0.49 -8.70 22.59
C THR A 198 0.53 -7.60 22.33
N ARG A 199 0.70 -6.71 23.30
CA ARG A 199 1.67 -5.62 23.25
C ARG A 199 2.22 -5.37 24.64
N SER A 200 3.52 -5.56 24.83
CA SER A 200 4.19 -5.25 26.11
C SER A 200 4.00 -3.77 26.45
N PRO A 201 3.67 -3.39 27.71
CA PRO A 201 3.59 -4.21 28.93
C PRO A 201 2.21 -4.85 29.23
N TRP A 202 1.24 -4.77 28.32
CA TRP A 202 -0.17 -5.08 28.57
C TRP A 202 -0.58 -6.49 28.13
N ALA A 203 -1.65 -6.97 28.77
CA ALA A 203 -2.36 -8.19 28.39
C ALA A 203 -2.99 -8.09 26.98
N VAL A 204 -3.45 -9.25 26.51
CA VAL A 204 -4.20 -9.46 25.27
C VAL A 204 -5.26 -8.36 25.06
N ARG A 205 -5.20 -7.67 23.92
CA ARG A 205 -6.21 -6.70 23.48
C ARG A 205 -6.96 -7.21 22.26
N VAL A 206 -8.18 -6.70 22.08
CA VAL A 206 -9.05 -7.01 20.95
C VAL A 206 -9.45 -5.72 20.24
N ARG A 207 -9.20 -5.67 18.93
CA ARG A 207 -9.66 -4.60 18.05
C ARG A 207 -10.78 -5.14 17.17
N LYS A 208 -11.91 -4.45 17.17
CA LYS A 208 -13.05 -4.74 16.29
C LYS A 208 -13.12 -3.69 15.21
N ILE A 209 -13.21 -4.13 13.95
CA ILE A 209 -13.35 -3.29 12.78
C ILE A 209 -14.73 -3.56 12.21
N HIS A 210 -15.65 -2.63 12.40
CA HIS A 210 -17.00 -2.73 11.87
C HIS A 210 -17.02 -2.38 10.37
N LEU A 211 -17.63 -3.24 9.57
CA LEU A 211 -17.65 -3.14 8.11
C LEU A 211 -19.06 -3.00 7.54
N GLY A 212 -20.11 -3.03 8.36
CA GLY A 212 -21.50 -3.07 7.91
C GLY A 212 -21.94 -1.95 6.95
N SER A 213 -21.37 -0.75 7.05
CA SER A 213 -21.67 0.37 6.15
C SER A 213 -20.64 0.57 5.02
N VAL A 214 -19.55 -0.21 5.02
CA VAL A 214 -18.38 0.01 4.16
C VAL A 214 -18.18 -1.14 3.19
N LEU A 215 -18.53 -2.37 3.60
CA LEU A 215 -18.37 -3.57 2.80
C LEU A 215 -19.70 -3.96 2.16
N SER A 216 -19.79 -3.78 0.84
CA SER A 216 -20.85 -4.35 0.01
C SER A 216 -20.52 -5.79 -0.38
N LEU A 217 -21.51 -6.69 -0.40
CA LEU A 217 -21.32 -8.14 -0.58
C LEU A 217 -20.73 -8.57 -1.94
N GLY A 218 -20.91 -7.76 -2.99
CA GLY A 218 -20.33 -7.99 -4.31
C GLY A 218 -19.38 -6.89 -4.80
N GLY A 219 -18.97 -5.97 -3.92
CA GLY A 219 -18.19 -4.79 -4.34
C GLY A 219 -16.67 -4.96 -4.19
N PRO A 220 -15.89 -3.99 -4.72
CA PRO A 220 -14.44 -4.04 -4.73
C PRO A 220 -13.85 -3.94 -3.31
N THR A 221 -12.96 -4.87 -2.96
CA THR A 221 -12.32 -4.92 -1.63
C THR A 221 -10.97 -4.22 -1.57
N ALA A 222 -10.31 -3.98 -2.71
CA ALA A 222 -8.95 -3.45 -2.78
C ALA A 222 -8.83 -2.07 -2.11
N HIS A 223 -9.74 -1.13 -2.42
CA HIS A 223 -9.71 0.21 -1.83
C HIS A 223 -9.97 0.20 -0.31
N ILE A 224 -10.87 -0.69 0.14
CA ILE A 224 -11.16 -0.88 1.57
C ILE A 224 -9.92 -1.46 2.27
N ALA A 225 -9.29 -2.48 1.69
CA ALA A 225 -8.07 -3.09 2.21
C ALA A 225 -6.94 -2.07 2.37
N ARG A 226 -6.72 -1.23 1.36
CA ARG A 226 -5.74 -0.14 1.39
C ARG A 226 -6.04 0.86 2.51
N ARG A 227 -7.30 1.26 2.66
CA ARG A 227 -7.73 2.17 3.74
C ARG A 227 -7.52 1.54 5.12
N LEU A 228 -7.84 0.25 5.29
CA LEU A 228 -7.61 -0.48 6.52
C LEU A 228 -6.12 -0.62 6.83
N ALA A 229 -5.28 -0.89 5.82
CA ALA A 229 -3.83 -0.97 5.97
C ALA A 229 -3.21 0.38 6.37
N ARG A 230 -3.79 1.51 5.96
CA ARG A 230 -3.35 2.84 6.42
C ARG A 230 -3.61 3.04 7.91
N SER A 231 -4.75 2.61 8.44
CA SER A 231 -5.09 2.81 9.86
C SER A 231 -4.63 1.68 10.78
N HIS A 232 -4.47 0.46 10.28
CA HIS A 232 -4.28 -0.77 11.05
C HIS A 232 -3.12 -1.62 10.53
N GLY A 233 -2.25 -1.03 9.69
CA GLY A 233 -1.11 -1.70 9.08
C GLY A 233 -0.10 -2.26 10.07
N SER A 234 -0.04 -1.73 11.30
CA SER A 234 0.78 -2.28 12.37
C SER A 234 0.25 -3.62 12.93
N LEU A 235 -0.99 -3.98 12.59
CA LEU A 235 -1.58 -5.27 12.95
C LEU A 235 -1.54 -6.23 11.76
N LEU A 236 -2.09 -5.81 10.61
CA LEU A 236 -2.19 -6.65 9.41
C LEU A 236 -1.84 -5.85 8.16
N GLY A 237 -1.15 -6.47 7.21
CA GLY A 237 -0.85 -5.86 5.91
C GLY A 237 -2.06 -5.78 4.97
N GLU A 238 -1.96 -4.94 3.93
CA GLU A 238 -3.01 -4.74 2.92
C GLU A 238 -3.48 -6.05 2.27
N LYS A 239 -2.54 -6.90 1.84
CA LYS A 239 -2.85 -8.21 1.24
C LYS A 239 -3.63 -9.13 2.20
N VAL A 240 -3.37 -9.03 3.51
CA VAL A 240 -4.09 -9.82 4.52
C VAL A 240 -5.51 -9.27 4.69
N PHE A 241 -5.65 -7.95 4.81
CA PHE A 241 -6.97 -7.32 4.85
C PHE A 241 -7.81 -7.66 3.62
N GLN A 242 -7.24 -7.60 2.42
CA GLN A 242 -7.95 -7.93 1.20
C GLN A 242 -8.48 -9.37 1.21
N ARG A 243 -7.64 -10.35 1.61
CA ARG A 243 -8.08 -11.75 1.76
C ARG A 243 -9.20 -11.91 2.78
N LEU A 244 -9.11 -11.23 3.92
CA LEU A 244 -10.14 -11.28 4.96
C LEU A 244 -11.47 -10.67 4.50
N LEU A 245 -11.43 -9.57 3.75
CA LEU A 245 -12.62 -8.93 3.19
C LEU A 245 -13.30 -9.82 2.16
N ILE A 246 -12.53 -10.44 1.24
CA ILE A 246 -13.08 -11.39 0.26
C ILE A 246 -13.72 -12.59 0.96
N LYS A 247 -13.05 -13.14 1.98
CA LYS A 247 -13.59 -14.24 2.77
C LYS A 247 -14.88 -13.84 3.50
N LEU A 248 -14.92 -12.65 4.09
CA LEU A 248 -16.10 -12.15 4.77
C LEU A 248 -17.28 -11.93 3.82
N GLN A 249 -17.04 -11.39 2.61
CA GLN A 249 -18.06 -11.28 1.56
C GLN A 249 -18.61 -12.65 1.17
N HIS A 250 -17.72 -13.61 0.91
CA HIS A 250 -18.14 -14.96 0.53
C HIS A 250 -19.03 -15.63 1.58
N LEU A 251 -18.62 -15.54 2.85
CA LEU A 251 -19.39 -16.08 3.98
C LEU A 251 -20.73 -15.38 4.16
N ALA A 252 -20.78 -14.06 3.96
CA ALA A 252 -22.02 -13.30 4.08
C ALA A 252 -23.00 -13.60 2.93
N THR A 253 -22.53 -13.70 1.68
CA THR A 253 -23.36 -14.10 0.53
C THR A 253 -23.92 -15.52 0.68
N GLN A 254 -23.12 -16.45 1.22
CA GLN A 254 -23.60 -17.81 1.52
C GLN A 254 -24.69 -17.80 2.59
N SER A 255 -24.54 -16.97 3.62
CA SER A 255 -25.52 -16.84 4.70
C SER A 255 -26.85 -16.24 4.22
N GLU A 256 -26.82 -15.28 3.30
CA GLU A 256 -28.05 -14.72 2.71
C GLU A 256 -28.77 -15.72 1.78
N CYS A 257 -28.02 -16.46 0.96
CA CYS A 257 -28.58 -17.49 0.07
C CYS A 257 -29.28 -18.63 0.83
N ILE A 258 -28.81 -18.96 2.04
CA ILE A 258 -29.44 -19.97 2.90
C ILE A 258 -30.76 -19.47 3.53
N GLN A 259 -30.90 -18.15 3.74
CA GLN A 259 -32.11 -17.56 4.32
C GLN A 259 -33.25 -17.35 3.30
N GLU A 260 -32.99 -17.38 1.99
CA GLU A 260 -34.01 -17.24 0.94
C GLU A 260 -34.78 -18.53 0.61
N LYS A 261 -34.56 -19.64 1.34
CA LYS A 261 -35.33 -20.88 1.17
C LYS A 261 -36.59 -20.86 2.06
N PRO A 262 -37.82 -20.97 1.51
CA PRO A 262 -39.04 -20.81 2.29
C PRO A 262 -39.29 -22.01 3.22
N GLU A 263 -39.42 -21.66 4.49
CA GLU A 263 -40.12 -22.25 5.65
C GLU A 263 -40.37 -23.77 5.75
N GLY A 264 -39.87 -24.32 6.85
CA GLY A 264 -40.28 -25.60 7.43
C GLY A 264 -39.71 -25.86 8.83
N VAL A 265 -40.33 -25.25 9.85
CA VAL A 265 -40.44 -25.70 11.27
C VAL A 265 -39.27 -25.47 12.26
N ILE A 266 -39.45 -24.40 13.08
CA ILE A 266 -39.27 -24.19 14.55
C ILE A 266 -38.10 -24.85 15.33
N SER A 267 -37.27 -24.01 15.97
CA SER A 267 -37.13 -23.86 17.44
C SER A 267 -35.69 -23.64 17.94
N GLY A 268 -35.48 -22.63 18.80
CA GLY A 268 -34.37 -22.60 19.76
C GLY A 268 -33.57 -21.30 19.84
N VAL A 269 -33.96 -20.40 20.75
CA VAL A 269 -33.10 -19.34 21.29
C VAL A 269 -32.16 -19.95 22.31
N THR A 270 -30.84 -19.96 22.08
CA THR A 270 -29.78 -19.61 23.06
C THR A 270 -28.38 -19.69 22.45
N GLU A 271 -27.59 -18.64 22.73
CA GLU A 271 -26.13 -18.55 22.82
C GLU A 271 -25.28 -19.77 22.38
N ALA A 272 -24.52 -19.62 21.30
CA ALA A 272 -23.22 -20.28 21.17
C ALA A 272 -22.29 -19.48 20.26
N LEU A 273 -21.34 -18.85 20.94
CA LEU A 273 -20.20 -18.12 20.45
C LEU A 273 -19.18 -19.07 19.79
N ASP A 274 -19.53 -19.80 18.72
CA ASP A 274 -18.61 -20.80 18.14
C ASP A 274 -18.83 -21.02 16.64
N MET A 275 -18.34 -20.10 15.82
CA MET A 275 -17.89 -20.38 14.44
C MET A 275 -16.66 -19.51 14.18
N LEU A 276 -15.56 -19.89 14.83
CA LEU A 276 -14.30 -19.17 14.83
C LEU A 276 -13.34 -19.87 13.86
N GLU A 277 -13.40 -19.53 12.58
CA GLU A 277 -12.39 -19.98 11.62
C GLU A 277 -11.09 -19.22 11.88
N SER A 278 -10.17 -19.83 12.64
CA SER A 278 -8.85 -19.29 12.92
C SER A 278 -7.93 -19.42 11.70
N VAL A 279 -7.45 -18.29 11.18
CA VAL A 279 -6.32 -18.29 10.23
C VAL A 279 -5.02 -18.28 11.03
N PRO A 280 -4.12 -19.27 10.88
CA PRO A 280 -2.82 -19.26 11.56
C PRO A 280 -1.90 -18.14 11.02
N PRO A 281 -1.01 -17.57 11.85
CA PRO A 281 -0.12 -16.50 11.44
C PRO A 281 1.08 -17.05 10.67
N ALA A 282 1.37 -16.48 9.50
CA ALA A 282 2.64 -16.68 8.80
C ALA A 282 3.42 -15.35 8.78
N LEU A 283 4.68 -15.41 9.21
CA LEU A 283 5.75 -14.42 9.05
C LEU A 283 7.01 -15.17 8.56
N PRO A 284 8.04 -14.52 7.98
CA PRO A 284 8.11 -13.18 7.38
C PRO A 284 8.47 -13.22 5.88
N ALA A 285 8.37 -12.06 5.23
CA ALA A 285 8.85 -11.82 3.87
C ALA A 285 10.35 -11.52 3.87
N ASN A 286 11.11 -12.15 2.98
CA ASN A 286 12.39 -11.67 2.46
C ASN A 286 12.55 -12.13 1.00
N MET A 287 13.21 -11.25 0.24
CA MET A 287 13.61 -11.20 -1.18
C MET A 287 13.93 -12.56 -1.86
N GLU A 288 13.78 -12.73 -3.18
CA GLU A 288 14.54 -12.04 -4.24
C GLU A 288 13.77 -11.87 -5.57
N VAL A 289 14.04 -10.73 -6.21
CA VAL A 289 13.78 -10.43 -7.62
C VAL A 289 15.13 -10.50 -8.33
N THR A 290 15.19 -11.22 -9.44
CA THR A 290 16.23 -11.05 -10.46
C THR A 290 15.55 -10.89 -11.81
N ASP A 291 15.93 -9.82 -12.50
CA ASP A 291 15.42 -9.38 -13.79
C ASP A 291 16.62 -9.32 -14.74
N THR A 292 16.48 -9.78 -15.98
CA THR A 292 17.48 -9.58 -17.05
C THR A 292 16.83 -9.58 -18.44
N LEU A 293 16.66 -8.37 -18.96
CA LEU A 293 16.83 -7.83 -20.34
C LEU A 293 16.88 -8.74 -21.58
N GLY A 294 16.23 -8.28 -22.66
CA GLY A 294 16.59 -8.57 -24.06
C GLY A 294 15.63 -7.98 -25.12
N THR A 295 16.19 -7.24 -26.09
CA THR A 295 15.60 -6.22 -26.98
C THR A 295 15.13 -6.68 -28.39
N ASP A 296 14.22 -5.89 -28.98
CA ASP A 296 13.94 -5.56 -30.42
C ASP A 296 13.55 -6.62 -31.48
N ILE A 297 12.48 -6.31 -32.27
CA ILE A 297 12.43 -6.11 -33.76
C ILE A 297 10.98 -6.22 -34.36
N LEU A 298 10.53 -5.10 -34.96
CA LEU A 298 9.83 -4.92 -36.27
C LEU A 298 8.34 -5.30 -36.53
N MET A 299 7.51 -4.25 -36.55
CA MET A 299 6.45 -3.87 -37.52
C MET A 299 5.69 -4.96 -38.33
N LYS A 300 4.43 -5.22 -37.94
CA LYS A 300 3.29 -5.43 -38.87
C LYS A 300 1.96 -5.32 -38.12
N GLY A 301 1.13 -4.34 -38.50
CA GLY A 301 -0.30 -4.18 -38.14
C GLY A 301 -0.63 -4.30 -36.64
N LYS A 302 -0.56 -3.20 -35.89
CA LYS A 302 -0.77 -3.16 -34.42
C LYS A 302 -2.06 -3.90 -33.99
N PRO A 303 -1.97 -5.06 -33.30
CA PRO A 303 -3.03 -5.51 -32.42
C PRO A 303 -3.11 -4.51 -31.25
N GLN A 304 -4.32 -4.10 -30.88
CA GLN A 304 -4.50 -3.22 -29.72
C GLN A 304 -4.09 -3.99 -28.45
N LYS A 305 -3.30 -3.33 -27.59
CA LYS A 305 -2.89 -3.88 -26.29
C LYS A 305 -4.12 -4.40 -25.54
N ALA A 306 -3.97 -5.53 -24.86
CA ALA A 306 -5.00 -6.16 -24.04
C ALA A 306 -5.61 -5.16 -23.04
N ASP A 307 -6.71 -4.51 -23.44
CA ASP A 307 -7.43 -3.57 -22.59
C ASP A 307 -8.40 -4.36 -21.72
N LEU A 308 -8.06 -4.51 -20.44
CA LEU A 308 -8.94 -5.07 -19.43
C LEU A 308 -10.32 -4.39 -19.43
N GLY A 309 -10.38 -3.10 -19.73
CA GLY A 309 -11.64 -2.37 -19.86
C GLY A 309 -12.55 -2.91 -20.97
N LEU A 310 -11.98 -3.50 -22.03
CA LEU A 310 -12.74 -4.12 -23.12
C LEU A 310 -13.31 -5.48 -22.70
N LEU A 311 -12.58 -6.28 -21.91
CA LEU A 311 -13.07 -7.56 -21.38
C LEU A 311 -14.35 -7.40 -20.54
N TYR A 312 -14.45 -6.32 -19.78
CA TYR A 312 -15.62 -6.02 -18.96
C TYR A 312 -16.74 -5.28 -19.71
N ARG A 313 -16.42 -4.61 -20.83
CA ARG A 313 -17.38 -3.83 -21.61
C ARG A 313 -18.03 -4.64 -22.73
N ASP A 314 -17.25 -5.47 -23.42
CA ASP A 314 -17.71 -6.34 -24.51
C ASP A 314 -16.81 -7.59 -24.64
N PRO A 315 -17.12 -8.68 -23.91
CA PRO A 315 -16.21 -9.81 -23.73
C PRO A 315 -15.94 -10.58 -25.03
N THR A 316 -16.93 -10.67 -25.93
CA THR A 316 -16.80 -11.38 -27.21
C THR A 316 -15.79 -10.73 -28.14
N LYS A 317 -15.73 -9.39 -28.13
CA LYS A 317 -14.80 -8.62 -28.97
C LYS A 317 -13.38 -8.61 -28.39
N ALA A 318 -13.27 -8.63 -27.07
CA ALA A 318 -12.00 -8.72 -26.36
C ALA A 318 -11.28 -10.06 -26.58
N LEU A 319 -12.00 -11.13 -26.89
CA LEU A 319 -11.44 -12.46 -27.16
C LEU A 319 -10.94 -12.65 -28.59
N GLU A 320 -11.47 -11.89 -29.56
CA GLU A 320 -11.11 -12.00 -30.98
C GLU A 320 -9.92 -11.09 -31.37
N ASP A 321 -9.75 -9.94 -30.70
CA ASP A 321 -8.82 -8.87 -31.13
C ASP A 321 -7.58 -8.68 -30.20
N VAL A 322 -7.33 -9.57 -29.22
CA VAL A 322 -6.30 -9.38 -28.19
C VAL A 322 -5.12 -10.35 -28.33
N ASP A 323 -3.91 -9.79 -28.52
CA ASP A 323 -2.65 -10.53 -28.42
C ASP A 323 -2.23 -10.66 -26.95
N LEU A 324 -2.29 -11.89 -26.43
CA LEU A 324 -1.96 -12.22 -25.03
C LEU A 324 -0.45 -12.41 -24.79
N ASN A 325 0.39 -12.35 -25.82
CA ASN A 325 1.83 -12.54 -25.66
C ASN A 325 2.53 -11.31 -25.04
N ASP A 326 1.92 -10.13 -25.16
CA ASP A 326 2.46 -8.85 -24.66
C ASP A 326 1.66 -8.33 -23.43
N ALA A 327 0.86 -9.19 -22.81
CA ALA A 327 -0.03 -8.85 -21.69
C ALA A 327 0.59 -9.20 -20.33
N ASP A 328 0.44 -8.30 -19.35
CA ASP A 328 0.84 -8.53 -17.96
C ASP A 328 0.26 -9.84 -17.40
N GLU A 329 0.98 -10.49 -16.49
CA GLU A 329 0.61 -11.79 -15.92
C GLU A 329 -0.78 -11.79 -15.26
N LEU A 330 -1.17 -10.64 -14.68
CA LEU A 330 -2.51 -10.42 -14.12
C LEU A 330 -3.60 -10.43 -15.19
N THR A 331 -3.37 -9.73 -16.30
CA THR A 331 -4.29 -9.64 -17.45
C THR A 331 -4.47 -11.01 -18.10
N THR A 332 -3.38 -11.74 -18.28
CA THR A 332 -3.39 -13.11 -18.82
C THR A 332 -4.19 -14.06 -17.93
N LYS A 333 -4.10 -13.91 -16.60
CA LYS A 333 -4.85 -14.72 -15.66
C LYS A 333 -6.36 -14.44 -15.71
N GLU A 334 -6.75 -13.17 -15.79
CA GLU A 334 -8.18 -12.79 -15.89
C GLU A 334 -8.81 -13.24 -17.21
N PHE A 335 -8.10 -13.08 -18.34
CA PHE A 335 -8.56 -13.60 -19.63
C PHE A 335 -8.69 -15.13 -19.63
N LYS A 336 -7.73 -15.85 -19.03
CA LYS A 336 -7.81 -17.32 -18.85
C LYS A 336 -8.98 -17.74 -17.97
N GLU A 337 -9.24 -17.03 -16.88
CA GLU A 337 -10.38 -17.30 -16.00
C GLU A 337 -11.72 -17.05 -16.73
N PHE A 338 -11.79 -16.02 -17.58
CA PHE A 338 -12.99 -15.75 -18.37
C PHE A 338 -13.21 -16.82 -19.46
N MET A 339 -12.16 -17.19 -20.20
CA MET A 339 -12.21 -18.30 -21.16
C MET A 339 -12.63 -19.61 -20.50
N ASN A 340 -12.11 -19.91 -19.30
CA ASN A 340 -12.46 -21.12 -18.58
C ASN A 340 -13.93 -21.10 -18.11
N LYS A 341 -14.46 -19.94 -17.72
CA LYS A 341 -15.89 -19.79 -17.38
C LYS A 341 -16.79 -20.02 -18.58
N ASP A 342 -16.46 -19.47 -19.75
CA ASP A 342 -17.26 -19.69 -20.96
C ASP A 342 -17.11 -21.12 -21.48
N PHE A 343 -15.90 -21.69 -21.41
CA PHE A 343 -15.70 -23.11 -21.68
C PHE A 343 -16.55 -23.97 -20.75
N GLN A 344 -16.58 -23.72 -19.44
CA GLN A 344 -17.38 -24.51 -18.49
C GLN A 344 -18.90 -24.41 -18.71
N LYS A 345 -19.39 -23.32 -19.32
CA LYS A 345 -20.80 -23.19 -19.69
C LYS A 345 -21.17 -24.05 -20.91
N VAL A 346 -20.26 -24.22 -21.85
CA VAL A 346 -20.48 -24.94 -23.13
C VAL A 346 -19.87 -26.35 -23.11
N ALA A 347 -19.00 -26.64 -22.15
CA ALA A 347 -18.32 -27.91 -22.00
C ALA A 347 -19.34 -29.01 -21.71
N ILE A 348 -19.46 -29.90 -22.69
CA ILE A 348 -20.30 -31.09 -22.62
C ILE A 348 -19.71 -32.00 -21.54
N LYS A 349 -20.50 -32.30 -20.51
CA LYS A 349 -20.08 -33.12 -19.37
C LYS A 349 -20.47 -34.58 -19.57
N PRO A 350 -19.80 -35.51 -18.88
CA PRO A 350 -20.22 -36.90 -18.82
C PRO A 350 -21.67 -37.01 -18.34
N GLY A 351 -22.60 -37.38 -19.24
CA GLY A 351 -24.04 -37.45 -18.98
C GLY A 351 -24.91 -36.47 -19.79
N ASP A 352 -24.31 -35.50 -20.49
CA ASP A 352 -25.05 -34.60 -21.38
C ASP A 352 -25.41 -35.30 -22.72
N PRO A 353 -26.53 -34.94 -23.38
CA PRO A 353 -27.04 -35.64 -24.56
C PRO A 353 -26.13 -35.61 -25.81
N GLY A 354 -25.03 -34.85 -25.78
CA GLY A 354 -23.98 -34.81 -26.81
C GLY A 354 -22.65 -35.46 -26.40
N TYR A 355 -22.55 -36.00 -25.18
CA TYR A 355 -21.31 -36.57 -24.66
C TYR A 355 -21.13 -38.02 -25.13
N ILE A 356 -20.25 -38.22 -26.11
CA ILE A 356 -19.93 -39.56 -26.64
C ILE A 356 -18.67 -40.05 -25.94
N TYR A 357 -18.78 -41.16 -25.20
CA TYR A 357 -17.61 -41.88 -24.67
C TYR A 357 -16.86 -42.54 -25.83
N ASP A 358 -15.53 -42.38 -25.85
CA ASP A 358 -14.61 -42.92 -26.87
C ASP A 358 -14.93 -42.56 -28.32
N LYS A 359 -14.85 -41.27 -28.63
CA LYS A 359 -14.84 -40.80 -30.02
C LYS A 359 -13.50 -41.15 -30.67
N ARG A 360 -13.42 -42.33 -31.31
CA ARG A 360 -12.28 -42.70 -32.18
C ARG A 360 -12.40 -41.95 -33.50
N VAL A 361 -11.75 -40.80 -33.57
CA VAL A 361 -11.63 -40.01 -34.82
C VAL A 361 -10.46 -40.56 -35.60
N ASN A 362 -10.70 -41.11 -36.80
CA ASN A 362 -9.63 -41.37 -37.75
C ASN A 362 -9.15 -40.01 -38.28
N VAL A 363 -8.01 -39.55 -37.76
CA VAL A 363 -7.37 -38.32 -38.19
C VAL A 363 -6.48 -38.65 -39.39
N ASN A 364 -6.82 -38.14 -40.57
CA ASN A 364 -5.91 -38.14 -41.71
C ASN A 364 -5.05 -36.87 -41.62
N PRO A 365 -3.75 -36.98 -41.28
CA PRO A 365 -2.90 -35.81 -41.11
C PRO A 365 -2.73 -35.08 -42.45
N THR A 366 -3.04 -33.78 -42.48
CA THR A 366 -2.91 -32.94 -43.69
C THR A 366 -1.54 -32.29 -43.83
N LYS A 367 -0.65 -32.44 -42.84
CA LYS A 367 0.72 -31.92 -42.84
C LYS A 367 1.66 -32.94 -42.21
N ASP A 368 2.81 -33.15 -42.84
CA ASP A 368 3.86 -34.02 -42.30
C ASP A 368 4.42 -33.42 -41.01
N SER A 369 4.48 -34.26 -39.98
CA SER A 369 5.04 -33.92 -38.68
C SER A 369 6.56 -34.09 -38.73
N ALA A 370 7.30 -33.00 -38.88
CA ALA A 370 8.76 -32.98 -38.92
C ALA A 370 9.43 -33.15 -37.53
N TRP A 371 8.72 -33.74 -36.57
CA TRP A 371 9.17 -33.83 -35.17
C TRP A 371 9.93 -35.12 -34.84
N ASP A 372 10.09 -36.05 -35.78
CA ASP A 372 10.80 -37.33 -35.57
C ASP A 372 12.09 -37.51 -36.39
N ASP A 373 12.54 -36.51 -37.17
CA ASP A 373 13.75 -36.65 -38.00
C ASP A 373 15.00 -36.04 -37.35
N LEU A 374 15.30 -36.37 -36.09
CA LEU A 374 16.63 -36.18 -35.50
C LEU A 374 16.91 -37.24 -34.42
N ASP A 375 17.02 -38.51 -34.83
CA ASP A 375 17.91 -39.49 -34.17
C ASP A 375 18.07 -40.73 -35.05
N SER A 376 19.03 -40.68 -35.98
CA SER A 376 19.63 -41.85 -36.63
C SER A 376 20.96 -41.46 -37.26
N ASN A 377 22.04 -41.57 -36.49
CA ASN A 377 23.37 -41.84 -37.02
C ASN A 377 23.97 -43.02 -36.27
#